data_AF-D6A4A8-F1
#
_entry.id   AF-D6A4A8-F1
#
_cell.length_a   1.000
_cell.length_b   1.000
_cell.length_c   1.000
_cell.angle_alpha   90.00
_cell.angle_beta   90.00
_cell.angle_gamma   90.00
#
_symmetry.space_group_name_H-M   'P 1'
#
loop_
_entity.id
_entity.type
_entity.pdbx_description
1 polymer ?
#
loop_
_entity_poly.entity_id
_entity_poly.type
_entity_poly.pdbx_seq_one_letter_code
_entity_poly.pdbx_strand_id
1 'polypeptide(L)'
;MKSGHSVNRTLAAALKRQAQRTGENTVSVRGSRLMLATVTAAPGAGLVEVDGDMEVRRLTSYTTPTVGDLVVLADFGDGNWAVLGKLAT
;
A
#
# COMPACT_ATOMS: atom_id res chain seq x y z
N MET A 1 -37.43 23.76 -11.66
CA MET A 1 -37.36 22.53 -10.84
C MET A 1 -36.43 21.53 -11.50
N LYS A 2 -35.52 20.90 -10.75
CA LYS A 2 -34.67 19.81 -11.29
C LYS A 2 -35.54 18.58 -11.57
N SER A 3 -35.38 17.92 -12.72
CA SER A 3 -36.18 16.73 -13.05
C SER A 3 -35.81 15.55 -12.14
N GLY A 4 -36.76 14.64 -11.85
CA GLY A 4 -36.50 13.48 -10.98
C GLY A 4 -35.30 12.63 -11.43
N HIS A 5 -35.04 12.55 -12.74
CA HIS A 5 -33.89 11.85 -13.30
C HIS A 5 -32.55 12.54 -12.98
N SER A 6 -32.52 13.89 -12.94
CA SER A 6 -31.33 14.65 -12.56
C SER A 6 -31.01 14.50 -11.07
N VAL A 7 -32.04 14.37 -10.22
CA VAL A 7 -31.89 14.09 -8.78
C VAL A 7 -31.30 12.69 -8.57
N ASN A 8 -31.84 11.66 -9.22
CA ASN A 8 -31.34 10.29 -9.10
C ASN A 8 -29.89 10.13 -9.57
N ARG A 9 -29.51 10.77 -10.69
CA ARG A 9 -28.11 10.76 -11.17
C ARG A 9 -27.16 11.44 -10.18
N THR A 10 -27.59 12.55 -9.58
CA THR A 10 -26.78 13.27 -8.58
C THR A 10 -26.57 12.41 -7.33
N LEU A 11 -27.62 11.74 -6.85
CA LEU A 11 -27.56 10.82 -5.72
C LEU A 11 -26.63 9.63 -6.01
N ALA A 12 -26.80 8.97 -7.16
CA ALA A 12 -25.95 7.84 -7.56
C ALA A 12 -24.47 8.25 -7.62
N ALA A 13 -24.17 9.44 -8.16
CA ALA A 13 -22.81 9.97 -8.20
C ALA A 13 -22.26 10.29 -6.80
N ALA A 14 -23.11 10.80 -5.89
CA ALA A 14 -22.72 11.06 -4.50
C ALA A 14 -22.42 9.76 -3.74
N LEU A 15 -23.26 8.74 -3.90
CA LEU A 15 -23.05 7.41 -3.30
C LEU A 15 -21.76 6.76 -3.83
N LYS A 16 -21.52 6.80 -5.15
CA LYS A 16 -20.28 6.30 -5.74
C LYS A 16 -19.04 6.97 -5.13
N ARG A 17 -19.05 8.31 -5.02
CA ARG A 17 -17.95 9.06 -4.40
C ARG A 17 -17.77 8.72 -2.92
N GLN A 18 -18.86 8.53 -2.19
CA GLN A 18 -18.79 8.16 -0.77
C GLN A 18 -18.20 6.76 -0.60
N ALA A 19 -18.69 5.78 -1.37
CA ALA A 19 -18.17 4.42 -1.35
C ALA A 19 -16.67 4.37 -1.67
N GLN A 20 -16.23 5.13 -2.69
CA GLN A 20 -14.82 5.26 -3.04
C GLN A 20 -14.00 5.83 -1.88
N ARG A 21 -14.42 6.96 -1.29
CA ARG A 21 -13.72 7.54 -0.13
C ARG A 21 -13.65 6.61 1.06
N THR A 22 -14.73 5.87 1.34
CA THR A 22 -14.74 4.88 2.42
C THR A 22 -13.77 3.75 2.13
N GLY A 23 -13.74 3.23 0.90
CA GLY A 23 -12.78 2.20 0.50
C GLY A 23 -11.32 2.67 0.57
N GLU A 24 -11.06 3.92 0.21
CA GLU A 24 -9.72 4.51 0.25
C GLU A 24 -9.23 4.82 1.67
N ASN A 25 -10.13 5.21 2.59
CA ASN A 25 -9.74 5.71 3.92
C ASN A 25 -9.99 4.73 5.08
N THR A 26 -10.77 3.67 4.87
CA THR A 26 -11.09 2.70 5.93
C THR A 26 -10.22 1.46 5.79
N VAL A 27 -9.31 1.25 6.74
CA VAL A 27 -8.35 0.13 6.77
C VAL A 27 -9.01 -1.24 6.55
N SER A 28 -10.11 -1.51 7.27
CA SER A 28 -10.85 -2.78 7.17
C SER A 28 -11.52 -3.01 5.82
N VAL A 29 -11.69 -1.97 4.99
CA VAL A 29 -12.26 -2.06 3.64
C VAL A 29 -11.18 -2.08 2.56
N ARG A 30 -10.13 -1.26 2.73
CA ARG A 30 -8.98 -1.17 1.81
C ARG A 30 -8.23 -2.50 1.69
N GLY A 31 -8.13 -3.24 2.80
CA GLY A 31 -7.37 -4.48 2.87
C GLY A 31 -5.87 -4.25 2.74
N SER A 32 -5.11 -5.35 2.64
CA SER A 32 -3.67 -5.30 2.43
C SER A 32 -3.34 -5.14 0.94
N ARG A 33 -2.33 -4.32 0.64
CA ARG A 33 -1.81 -4.10 -0.72
C ARG A 33 -0.40 -4.66 -0.84
N LEU A 34 -0.14 -5.37 -1.93
CA LEU A 34 1.20 -5.81 -2.30
C LEU A 34 1.71 -4.93 -3.45
N MET A 35 2.99 -4.56 -3.39
CA MET A 35 3.68 -3.83 -4.44
C MET A 35 5.14 -4.27 -4.55
N LEU A 36 5.80 -3.86 -5.63
CA LEU A 36 7.23 -4.06 -5.82
C LEU A 36 7.96 -2.78 -5.49
N ALA A 37 9.12 -2.90 -4.84
CA ALA A 37 9.99 -1.80 -4.49
C ALA A 37 11.45 -2.25 -4.63
N THR A 38 12.36 -1.29 -4.76
CA THR A 38 13.81 -1.58 -4.81
C THR A 38 14.47 -1.13 -3.51
N VAL A 39 15.30 -2.00 -2.92
CA VAL A 39 16.07 -1.64 -1.73
C VAL A 39 17.11 -0.57 -2.09
N THR A 40 17.06 0.56 -1.40
CA THR A 40 18.00 1.68 -1.54
C THR A 40 19.05 1.71 -0.44
N ALA A 41 18.71 1.21 0.76
CA ALA A 41 19.65 1.06 1.86
C ALA A 41 19.28 -0.12 2.78
N ALA A 42 20.26 -0.62 3.53
CA ALA A 42 20.10 -1.65 4.54
C ALA A 42 20.73 -1.20 5.87
N PRO A 43 20.07 -0.31 6.64
CA PRO A 43 20.63 0.31 7.83
C PRO A 43 20.89 -0.67 8.99
N GLY A 44 20.37 -1.90 8.90
CA GLY A 44 20.53 -2.94 9.92
C GLY A 44 19.29 -3.09 10.80
N ALA A 45 19.43 -3.77 11.94
CA ALA A 45 18.37 -3.93 12.96
C ALA A 45 17.01 -4.49 12.47
N GLY A 46 16.97 -5.19 11.33
CA GLY A 46 15.73 -5.70 10.75
C GLY A 46 14.95 -4.69 9.92
N LEU A 47 15.61 -3.62 9.46
CA LEU A 47 15.06 -2.58 8.60
C LEU A 47 15.75 -2.57 7.24
N VAL A 48 15.01 -2.12 6.23
CA VAL A 48 15.50 -1.77 4.91
C VAL A 48 14.85 -0.47 4.47
N GLU A 49 15.54 0.31 3.67
CA GLU A 49 14.98 1.46 2.98
C GLU A 49 14.63 1.04 1.56
N VAL A 50 13.45 1.43 1.09
CA VAL A 50 12.99 1.18 -0.27
C VAL A 50 12.52 2.48 -0.90
N ASP A 51 12.63 2.54 -2.23
CA ASP A 51 12.19 3.67 -3.05
C ASP A 51 12.75 5.05 -2.63
N GLY A 52 13.87 5.06 -1.90
CA GLY A 52 14.74 6.24 -1.67
C GLY A 52 14.65 6.90 -0.29
N ASP A 53 13.59 6.66 0.48
CA ASP A 53 13.44 7.19 1.84
C ASP A 53 12.48 6.40 2.73
N MET A 54 11.84 5.33 2.22
CA MET A 54 10.84 4.60 2.98
C MET A 54 11.48 3.49 3.80
N GLU A 55 11.66 3.73 5.10
CA GLU A 55 12.16 2.74 6.05
C GLU A 55 11.06 1.75 6.46
N VAL A 56 11.31 0.46 6.24
CA VAL A 56 10.34 -0.62 6.46
C VAL A 56 10.99 -1.83 7.11
N ARG A 57 10.19 -2.55 7.92
CA ARG A 57 10.65 -3.79 8.57
C ARG A 57 10.80 -4.91 7.55
N ARG A 58 11.83 -5.74 7.69
CA ARG A 58 11.97 -6.99 6.92
C ARG A 58 11.51 -8.19 7.73
N LEU A 59 11.00 -9.21 7.04
CA LEU A 59 10.81 -10.51 7.67
C LEU A 59 12.14 -11.12 8.11
N THR A 60 12.11 -11.91 9.18
CA THR A 60 13.28 -12.62 9.70
C THR A 60 13.89 -13.57 8.67
N SER A 61 13.07 -14.10 7.76
CA SER A 61 13.49 -14.94 6.63
C SER A 61 14.33 -14.20 5.58
N TYR A 62 14.19 -12.88 5.45
CA TYR A 62 14.96 -12.07 4.51
C TYR A 62 16.24 -11.57 5.17
N THR A 63 17.24 -12.44 5.30
CA THR A 63 18.40 -12.24 6.20
C THR A 63 19.48 -11.31 5.67
N THR A 64 19.66 -11.23 4.35
CA THR A 64 20.77 -10.52 3.69
C THR A 64 20.25 -9.46 2.70
N PRO A 65 19.59 -8.39 3.17
CA PRO A 65 19.12 -7.34 2.28
C PRO A 65 20.30 -6.62 1.63
N THR A 66 20.23 -6.47 0.31
CA THR A 66 21.26 -5.81 -0.50
C THR A 66 20.64 -4.66 -1.28
N VAL A 67 21.37 -3.55 -1.43
CA VAL A 67 20.96 -2.44 -2.29
C VAL A 67 20.78 -2.95 -3.72
N GLY A 68 19.66 -2.59 -4.35
CA GLY A 68 19.25 -3.07 -5.67
C GLY A 68 18.39 -4.33 -5.66
N ASP A 69 18.13 -4.94 -4.50
CA ASP A 69 17.19 -6.06 -4.42
C ASP A 69 15.77 -5.60 -4.79
N LEU A 70 15.16 -6.28 -5.77
CA LEU A 70 13.73 -6.14 -6.07
C LEU A 70 12.94 -6.96 -5.07
N VAL A 71 12.10 -6.29 -4.27
CA VAL A 71 11.40 -6.91 -3.14
C VAL A 71 9.89 -6.79 -3.26
N VAL A 72 9.18 -7.72 -2.60
CA VAL A 72 7.73 -7.59 -2.38
C VAL A 72 7.49 -6.84 -1.08
N LEU A 73 6.78 -5.74 -1.20
CA LEU A 73 6.39 -4.85 -0.13
C LEU A 73 4.90 -5.03 0.17
N ALA A 74 4.56 -5.21 1.44
CA ALA A 74 3.19 -5.33 1.91
C ALA A 74 2.81 -4.11 2.75
N ASP A 75 1.73 -3.44 2.35
CA ASP A 75 0.99 -2.46 3.15
C ASP A 75 -0.20 -3.19 3.79
N PHE A 76 -0.25 -3.24 5.11
CA PHE A 76 -1.36 -3.88 5.84
C PHE A 76 -2.55 -2.94 6.07
N GLY A 77 -2.47 -1.70 5.57
CA GLY A 77 -3.55 -0.73 5.53
C GLY A 77 -3.68 0.11 6.80
N ASP A 78 -2.96 -0.18 7.87
CA ASP A 78 -2.92 0.58 9.13
C ASP A 78 -1.65 1.44 9.26
N GLY A 79 -0.92 1.62 8.15
CA GLY A 79 0.38 2.28 8.14
C GLY A 79 1.53 1.34 8.50
N ASN A 80 1.28 0.06 8.75
CA ASN A 80 2.34 -0.93 8.86
C ASN A 80 2.75 -1.44 7.49
N TRP A 81 4.05 -1.32 7.23
CA TRP A 81 4.70 -1.80 6.03
C TRP A 81 5.73 -2.86 6.37
N ALA A 82 5.82 -3.90 5.53
CA ALA A 82 6.85 -4.91 5.67
C ALA A 82 7.36 -5.39 4.31
N VAL A 83 8.67 -5.64 4.23
CA VAL A 83 9.28 -6.36 3.13
C VAL A 83 9.17 -7.85 3.40
N LEU A 84 8.47 -8.55 2.50
CA LEU A 84 8.27 -9.99 2.57
C LEU A 84 9.53 -10.76 2.15
N GLY A 85 10.31 -10.18 1.22
CA GLY A 85 11.58 -10.73 0.76
C GLY A 85 11.93 -10.28 -0.65
N LYS A 86 13.10 -10.73 -1.10
CA LYS A 86 13.63 -10.52 -2.45
C LYS A 86 12.99 -11.48 -3.45
N LEU A 87 12.70 -11.00 -4.66
CA LEU A 87 12.32 -11.82 -5.79
C LEU A 87 13.55 -12.48 -6.43
N ALA A 88 13.38 -13.72 -6.89
CA ALA A 88 14.39 -14.39 -7.69
C ALA A 88 14.70 -13.59 -8.97
N THR A 89 15.98 -13.55 -9.34
CA THR A 89 16.51 -12.89 -10.54
C THR A 89 17.03 -13.91 -11.53
#